data_AF-A0A1H4F6C5-F1
#
_entry.id   AF-A0A1H4F6C5-F1
#
_cell.length_a   1.000
_cell.length_b   1.000
_cell.length_c   1.000
_cell.angle_alpha   90.00
_cell.angle_beta   90.00
_cell.angle_gamma   90.00
#
_symmetry.space_group_name_H-M   'P 1'
#
loop_
_entity.id
_entity.type
_entity.pdbx_description
1 polymer ?
#
loop_
_entity_poly.entity_id
_entity_poly.type
_entity_poly.pdbx_seq_one_letter_code
_entity_poly.pdbx_strand_id
1 'polypeptide(L)'
;MAKFSPAVKSCCTKFDPDQVCRPERWLRQVKIAIILLFPSFFVTMNTAELAGLLAPIHQFLHCRTPQAWLEQAALPDQLPALLIDHMHCELKAAQSAALLIRRYATDDGSARALLSWLKPYEDFVYRKVGDGNFSQSKNALIGQLTAKGTAPWQQQVLEKMVRLIKEELHHFEQVLAFIRQRGIEMQPLSAAGYASGLLRHVRSRDPGLLVDKLIIGALIEARSCERFAALAPRLDGELQRFYISLLRSEARHYQDYLQLAADISPEPIDERVQQLAAIEAELILQPDAEFRFHSGVPDYLIA
;
A
#
# COMPACT_ATOMS: atom_id res chain seq x y z
N MET A 1 15.85 45.59 -33.40
CA MET A 1 16.07 45.53 -31.94
C MET A 1 16.01 44.07 -31.54
N ALA A 2 17.00 43.36 -30.97
CA ALA A 2 18.41 43.57 -30.66
C ALA A 2 19.04 42.14 -30.65
N LYS A 3 20.00 41.87 -31.54
CA LYS A 3 21.39 41.45 -31.26
C LYS A 3 21.61 40.56 -30.02
N PHE A 4 21.95 39.30 -30.28
CA PHE A 4 22.75 38.44 -29.41
C PHE A 4 24.22 38.85 -29.46
N SER A 5 24.94 38.74 -28.33
CA SER A 5 26.41 38.64 -28.28
C SER A 5 26.87 37.92 -26.99
N PRO A 6 28.02 37.21 -26.98
CA PRO A 6 28.33 36.15 -26.02
C PRO A 6 29.47 36.45 -25.03
N ALA A 7 29.56 35.56 -24.02
CA ALA A 7 30.74 35.13 -23.25
C ALA A 7 31.56 36.16 -22.45
N VAL A 8 31.69 35.93 -21.13
CA VAL A 8 32.96 36.15 -20.39
C VAL A 8 33.15 35.03 -19.35
N LYS A 9 34.30 34.37 -19.46
CA LYS A 9 34.88 33.36 -18.59
C LYS A 9 35.36 33.95 -17.26
N SER A 10 35.60 33.04 -16.31
CA SER A 10 36.70 33.10 -15.33
C SER A 10 36.58 34.11 -14.18
N CYS A 11 36.41 33.57 -12.96
CA CYS A 11 37.41 33.80 -11.92
C CYS A 11 37.32 32.72 -10.81
N CYS A 12 38.10 31.66 -10.94
CA CYS A 12 38.67 31.01 -9.77
C CYS A 12 39.80 31.93 -9.28
N THR A 13 39.70 32.54 -8.11
CA THR A 13 40.88 32.85 -7.28
C THR A 13 40.48 33.03 -5.82
N LYS A 14 41.29 32.44 -4.94
CA LYS A 14 41.32 32.52 -3.47
C LYS A 14 40.46 31.50 -2.71
N PHE A 15 41.04 30.30 -2.60
CA PHE A 15 40.79 29.36 -1.50
C PHE A 15 41.57 29.89 -0.28
N ASP A 16 40.88 30.20 0.82
CA ASP A 16 41.46 30.50 2.13
C ASP A 16 41.30 29.24 3.00
N PRO A 17 42.38 28.53 3.37
CA PRO A 17 42.29 27.24 4.03
C PRO A 17 41.99 27.28 5.54
N ASP A 18 41.83 28.45 6.18
CA ASP A 18 41.77 28.54 7.67
C ASP A 18 40.45 29.06 8.28
N GLN A 19 39.33 29.10 7.55
CA GLN A 19 38.02 29.44 8.12
C GLN A 19 37.20 28.18 8.45
N VAL A 20 37.54 27.54 9.57
CA VAL A 20 36.76 26.47 10.21
C VAL A 20 35.41 27.03 10.69
N CYS A 21 34.37 26.88 9.86
CA CYS A 21 33.01 27.29 10.21
C CYS A 21 32.29 26.14 10.93
N ARG A 22 31.98 26.36 12.23
CA ARG A 22 31.43 25.38 13.17
C ARG A 22 30.11 24.73 12.69
N PRO A 23 29.91 23.39 12.78
CA PRO A 23 28.77 22.68 12.18
C PRO A 23 27.40 22.90 12.85
N GLU A 24 27.34 23.57 14.01
CA GLU A 24 26.15 23.50 14.87
C GLU A 24 25.09 24.59 14.61
N ARG A 25 25.37 25.58 13.74
CA ARG A 25 24.42 26.65 13.39
C ARG A 25 23.61 26.37 12.12
N TRP A 26 24.11 25.54 11.22
CA TRP A 26 23.39 25.14 10.00
C TRP A 26 22.25 24.15 10.27
N LEU A 27 22.39 23.27 11.27
CA LEU A 27 21.36 22.28 11.61
C LEU A 27 20.11 22.85 12.30
N ARG A 28 20.15 24.09 12.81
CA ARG A 28 18.98 24.78 13.38
C ARG A 28 18.23 25.66 12.38
N GLN A 29 18.90 26.22 11.37
CA GLN A 29 18.24 27.03 10.33
C GLN A 29 17.64 26.17 9.19
N VAL A 30 18.21 25.00 8.91
CA VAL A 30 17.62 24.06 7.93
C VAL A 30 16.40 23.32 8.50
N LYS A 31 16.32 23.11 9.83
CA LYS A 31 15.16 22.47 10.48
C LYS A 31 13.93 23.38 10.64
N ILE A 32 14.10 24.70 10.58
CA ILE A 32 12.97 25.66 10.69
C ILE A 32 12.45 26.09 9.30
N ALA A 33 13.27 25.99 8.25
CA ALA A 33 12.88 26.39 6.90
C ALA A 33 12.11 25.32 6.10
N ILE A 34 12.20 24.03 6.45
CA ILE A 34 11.48 22.95 5.74
C ILE A 34 10.02 22.80 6.24
N ILE A 35 9.70 23.28 7.44
CA ILE A 35 8.34 23.22 8.02
C ILE A 35 7.44 24.36 7.50
N LEU A 36 8.01 25.40 6.88
CA LEU A 36 7.29 26.64 6.54
C LEU A 36 7.09 26.89 5.02
N LEU A 37 7.49 25.95 4.14
CA LEU A 37 7.34 26.11 2.68
C LEU A 37 6.29 25.19 2.02
N PHE A 38 5.53 24.41 2.80
CA PHE A 38 4.34 23.72 2.31
C PHE A 38 3.13 23.92 3.24
N PRO A 39 2.57 25.13 3.34
CA PRO A 39 1.23 25.28 3.86
C PRO A 39 0.25 24.86 2.76
N SER A 40 -0.51 23.79 2.99
CA SER A 40 -1.61 23.27 2.13
C SER A 40 -1.24 22.18 1.11
N PHE A 41 -1.14 20.94 1.58
CA PHE A 41 -1.66 19.79 0.83
C PHE A 41 -2.30 18.76 1.80
N PHE A 42 -2.97 19.24 2.85
CA PHE A 42 -3.91 18.40 3.59
C PHE A 42 -5.23 18.42 2.83
N VAL A 43 -5.45 17.44 1.97
CA VAL A 43 -6.79 17.19 1.41
C VAL A 43 -7.62 16.61 2.54
N THR A 44 -8.39 17.45 3.23
CA THR A 44 -9.49 16.96 4.06
C THR A 44 -10.60 16.54 3.10
N MET A 45 -10.90 15.23 3.03
CA MET A 45 -12.06 14.77 2.28
C MET A 45 -13.32 15.22 3.01
N ASN A 46 -14.19 15.97 2.33
CA ASN A 46 -15.48 16.33 2.89
C ASN A 46 -16.45 15.12 2.85
N THR A 47 -17.56 15.21 3.60
CA THR A 47 -18.52 14.11 3.73
C THR A 47 -19.12 13.66 2.40
N ALA A 48 -19.37 14.58 1.47
CA ALA A 48 -19.94 14.25 0.16
C ALA A 48 -18.93 13.51 -0.72
N GLU A 49 -17.67 13.95 -0.72
CA GLU A 49 -16.57 13.27 -1.42
C GLU A 49 -16.32 11.86 -0.86
N LEU A 50 -16.35 11.71 0.46
CA LEU A 50 -16.19 10.41 1.11
C LEU A 50 -17.34 9.46 0.74
N ALA A 51 -18.57 9.94 0.79
CA ALA A 51 -19.73 9.15 0.39
C ALA A 51 -19.66 8.74 -1.09
N GLY A 52 -19.24 9.64 -1.98
CA GLY A 52 -19.05 9.36 -3.40
C GLY A 52 -17.95 8.32 -3.67
N LEU A 53 -16.83 8.40 -2.94
CA LEU A 53 -15.73 7.44 -3.06
C LEU A 53 -16.14 6.04 -2.57
N LEU A 54 -16.88 5.97 -1.45
CA LEU A 54 -17.26 4.70 -0.83
C LEU A 54 -18.48 4.04 -1.48
N ALA A 55 -19.36 4.78 -2.15
CA ALA A 55 -20.56 4.24 -2.79
C ALA A 55 -20.29 2.99 -3.68
N PRO A 56 -19.33 3.01 -4.64
CA PRO A 56 -19.03 1.82 -5.46
C PRO A 56 -18.45 0.67 -4.63
N ILE A 57 -17.58 0.97 -3.66
CA ILE A 57 -17.00 -0.04 -2.75
C ILE A 57 -18.10 -0.72 -1.93
N HIS A 58 -19.05 0.08 -1.47
CA HIS A 58 -20.19 -0.34 -0.70
C HIS A 58 -21.19 -1.19 -1.48
N GLN A 59 -21.23 -1.05 -2.80
CA GLN A 59 -22.00 -1.89 -3.71
C GLN A 59 -21.24 -3.17 -4.09
N PHE A 60 -19.92 -3.10 -4.18
CA PHE A 60 -19.04 -4.21 -4.52
C PHE A 60 -18.89 -5.21 -3.37
N LEU A 61 -18.76 -4.74 -2.13
CA LEU A 61 -18.67 -5.59 -0.94
C LEU A 61 -20.05 -6.01 -0.45
N HIS A 62 -20.21 -7.27 -0.08
CA HIS A 62 -21.49 -7.84 0.35
C HIS A 62 -21.84 -7.61 1.83
N CYS A 63 -20.91 -7.07 2.62
CA CYS A 63 -21.17 -6.65 3.99
C CYS A 63 -20.35 -5.42 4.38
N ARG A 64 -20.83 -4.68 5.39
CA ARG A 64 -20.03 -3.67 6.08
C ARG A 64 -19.11 -4.32 7.11
N THR A 65 -18.07 -3.60 7.50
CA THR A 65 -17.24 -4.03 8.64
C THR A 65 -18.11 -4.13 9.90
N PRO A 66 -18.06 -5.25 10.65
CA PRO A 66 -18.82 -5.44 11.87
C PRO A 66 -18.49 -4.40 12.94
N GLN A 67 -19.53 -3.96 13.67
CA GLN A 67 -19.38 -2.97 14.75
C GLN A 67 -18.46 -3.49 15.87
N ALA A 68 -18.54 -4.77 16.21
CA ALA A 68 -17.65 -5.41 17.19
C ALA A 68 -16.18 -5.37 16.76
N TRP A 69 -15.88 -5.55 15.47
CA TRP A 69 -14.51 -5.39 14.96
C TRP A 69 -14.03 -3.93 15.09
N LEU A 70 -14.89 -2.95 14.78
CA LEU A 70 -14.55 -1.52 14.91
C LEU A 70 -14.31 -1.10 16.36
N GLU A 71 -15.12 -1.62 17.28
CA GLU A 71 -14.95 -1.38 18.72
C GLU A 71 -13.62 -1.94 19.22
N GLN A 72 -13.29 -3.17 18.83
CA GLN A 72 -12.00 -3.77 19.17
C GLN A 72 -10.84 -2.98 18.57
N ALA A 73 -10.92 -2.62 17.30
CA ALA A 73 -9.87 -1.90 16.59
C ALA A 73 -9.63 -0.48 17.12
N ALA A 74 -10.64 0.14 17.74
CA ALA A 74 -10.53 1.46 18.35
C ALA A 74 -9.92 1.44 19.76
N LEU A 75 -9.74 0.26 20.37
CA LEU A 75 -9.12 0.16 21.69
C LEU A 75 -7.64 0.57 21.61
N PRO A 76 -7.15 1.44 22.52
CA PRO A 76 -5.74 1.82 22.57
C PRO A 76 -4.78 0.63 22.65
N ASP A 77 -5.15 -0.40 23.41
CA ASP A 77 -4.35 -1.61 23.59
C ASP A 77 -4.22 -2.45 22.31
N GLN A 78 -5.13 -2.26 21.34
CA GLN A 78 -5.11 -2.95 20.05
C GLN A 78 -4.34 -2.18 18.97
N LEU A 79 -4.05 -0.89 19.20
CA LEU A 79 -3.36 -0.06 18.23
C LEU A 79 -1.99 -0.61 17.80
N PRO A 80 -1.14 -1.15 18.70
CA PRO A 80 0.12 -1.78 18.30
C PRO A 80 -0.07 -2.92 17.31
N ALA A 81 -0.96 -3.87 17.61
CA ALA A 81 -1.22 -5.02 16.75
C ALA A 81 -1.82 -4.59 15.40
N LEU A 82 -2.75 -3.63 15.41
CA LEU A 82 -3.37 -3.07 14.21
C LEU A 82 -2.33 -2.43 13.27
N LEU A 83 -1.45 -1.56 13.79
CA LEU A 83 -0.45 -0.87 12.97
C LEU A 83 0.62 -1.83 12.44
N ILE A 84 1.07 -2.78 13.26
CA ILE A 84 2.05 -3.79 12.81
C ILE A 84 1.44 -4.67 11.72
N ASP A 85 0.20 -5.12 11.88
CA ASP A 85 -0.47 -5.93 10.84
C ASP A 85 -0.77 -5.11 9.57
N HIS A 86 -1.20 -3.85 9.71
CA HIS A 86 -1.36 -2.92 8.59
C HIS A 86 -0.04 -2.78 7.81
N MET A 87 1.06 -2.50 8.50
CA MET A 87 2.38 -2.45 7.85
C MET A 87 2.71 -3.75 7.11
N HIS A 88 2.40 -4.92 7.69
CA HIS A 88 2.58 -6.19 6.99
C HIS A 88 1.65 -6.35 5.78
N CYS A 89 0.42 -5.84 5.83
CA CYS A 89 -0.51 -5.85 4.71
C CYS A 89 0.05 -5.08 3.52
N GLU A 90 0.66 -3.91 3.72
CA GLU A 90 1.26 -3.14 2.62
C GLU A 90 2.40 -3.90 1.96
N LEU A 91 3.26 -4.55 2.75
CA LEU A 91 4.32 -5.39 2.19
C LEU A 91 3.74 -6.60 1.45
N LYS A 92 2.71 -7.27 1.99
CA LYS A 92 2.05 -8.42 1.36
C LYS A 92 1.37 -8.02 0.04
N ALA A 93 0.79 -6.83 -0.05
CA ALA A 93 0.19 -6.30 -1.28
C ALA A 93 1.27 -6.08 -2.36
N ALA A 94 2.36 -5.42 -2.00
CA ALA A 94 3.53 -5.24 -2.87
C ALA A 94 4.12 -6.58 -3.36
N GLN A 95 4.28 -7.56 -2.46
CA GLN A 95 4.78 -8.89 -2.82
C GLN A 95 3.83 -9.65 -3.74
N SER A 96 2.52 -9.59 -3.49
CA SER A 96 1.51 -10.25 -4.30
C SER A 96 1.51 -9.71 -5.73
N ALA A 97 1.56 -8.38 -5.88
CA ALA A 97 1.70 -7.72 -7.18
C ALA A 97 3.01 -8.10 -7.89
N ALA A 98 4.13 -8.18 -7.17
CA ALA A 98 5.40 -8.59 -7.77
C ALA A 98 5.38 -10.04 -8.26
N LEU A 99 4.70 -10.95 -7.54
CA LEU A 99 4.52 -12.33 -7.96
C LEU A 99 3.60 -12.46 -9.19
N LEU A 100 2.58 -11.62 -9.31
CA LEU A 100 1.76 -11.53 -10.52
C LEU A 100 2.60 -11.06 -11.71
N ILE A 101 3.36 -9.98 -11.55
CA ILE A 101 4.26 -9.46 -12.60
C ILE A 101 5.24 -10.55 -13.06
N ARG A 102 5.95 -11.18 -12.11
CA ARG A 102 6.93 -12.23 -12.40
C ARG A 102 6.31 -13.38 -13.20
N ARG A 103 5.09 -13.79 -12.87
CA ARG A 103 4.47 -14.96 -13.51
C ARG A 103 3.90 -14.63 -14.89
N TYR A 104 3.31 -13.44 -15.07
CA TYR A 104 2.43 -13.17 -16.20
C TYR A 104 2.89 -12.02 -17.11
N ALA A 105 3.69 -11.08 -16.61
CA ALA A 105 3.85 -9.78 -17.26
C ALA A 105 5.29 -9.40 -17.63
N THR A 106 6.33 -10.10 -17.16
CA THR A 106 7.73 -9.69 -17.39
C THR A 106 8.69 -10.85 -17.63
N ASP A 107 9.88 -10.56 -18.18
CA ASP A 107 10.96 -11.54 -18.40
C ASP A 107 11.72 -11.87 -17.10
N ASP A 108 12.54 -12.93 -17.12
CA ASP A 108 13.24 -13.42 -15.93
C ASP A 108 14.24 -12.42 -15.33
N GLY A 109 14.87 -11.58 -16.16
CA GLY A 109 15.79 -10.54 -15.72
C GLY A 109 15.07 -9.43 -14.97
N SER A 110 14.00 -8.92 -15.58
CA SER A 110 13.11 -7.92 -14.98
C SER A 110 12.43 -8.44 -13.69
N ALA A 111 11.98 -9.71 -13.69
CA ALA A 111 11.42 -10.34 -12.50
C ALA A 111 12.43 -10.43 -11.35
N ARG A 112 13.70 -10.76 -11.64
CA ARG A 112 14.76 -10.80 -10.62
C ARG A 112 15.04 -9.42 -10.05
N ALA A 113 15.10 -8.39 -10.90
CA ALA A 113 15.27 -7.01 -10.45
C ALA A 113 14.12 -6.57 -9.54
N LEU A 114 12.88 -6.89 -9.92
CA LEU A 114 11.69 -6.59 -9.12
C LEU A 114 11.71 -7.25 -7.74
N LEU A 115 12.03 -8.54 -7.66
CA LEU A 115 12.13 -9.24 -6.37
C LEU A 115 13.31 -8.72 -5.52
N SER A 116 14.43 -8.36 -6.15
CA SER A 116 15.57 -7.76 -5.45
C SER A 116 15.23 -6.41 -4.85
N TRP A 117 14.28 -5.68 -5.43
CA TRP A 117 13.83 -4.39 -4.91
C TRP A 117 13.01 -4.53 -3.61
N LEU A 118 12.20 -5.59 -3.50
CA LEU A 118 11.42 -5.89 -2.28
C LEU A 118 12.29 -6.44 -1.14
N LYS A 119 13.40 -7.09 -1.47
CA LYS A 119 14.24 -7.81 -0.51
C LYS A 119 14.61 -7.02 0.77
N PRO A 120 14.98 -5.73 0.73
CA PRO A 120 15.28 -4.97 1.95
C PRO A 120 14.08 -4.86 2.90
N TYR A 121 12.86 -4.72 2.38
CA TYR A 121 11.63 -4.70 3.18
C TYR A 121 11.35 -6.08 3.79
N GLU A 122 11.55 -7.16 3.01
CA GLU A 122 11.41 -8.54 3.48
C GLU A 122 12.42 -8.89 4.58
N ASP A 123 13.68 -8.50 4.39
CA ASP A 123 14.76 -8.71 5.35
C ASP A 123 14.44 -7.99 6.67
N PHE A 124 13.92 -6.77 6.59
CA PHE A 124 13.50 -6.00 7.76
C PHE A 124 12.35 -6.68 8.51
N VAL A 125 11.26 -7.02 7.81
CA VAL A 125 10.05 -7.58 8.44
C VAL A 125 10.26 -9.01 8.93
N TYR A 126 10.80 -9.90 8.09
CA TYR A 126 10.83 -11.34 8.37
C TYR A 126 12.13 -11.83 8.99
N ARG A 127 13.24 -11.13 8.74
CA ARG A 127 14.58 -11.54 9.21
C ARG A 127 15.15 -10.62 10.28
N LYS A 128 14.46 -9.51 10.57
CA LYS A 128 14.91 -8.48 11.52
C LYS A 128 16.29 -7.91 11.16
N VAL A 129 16.55 -7.78 9.86
CA VAL A 129 17.81 -7.26 9.32
C VAL A 129 17.62 -5.85 8.78
N GLY A 130 18.53 -4.95 9.13
CA GLY A 130 18.50 -3.54 8.73
C GLY A 130 17.88 -2.62 9.78
N ASP A 131 17.95 -1.32 9.53
CA ASP A 131 17.46 -0.25 10.40
C ASP A 131 16.11 0.33 9.94
N GLY A 132 15.47 -0.30 8.96
CA GLY A 132 14.24 0.17 8.29
C GLY A 132 14.39 1.54 7.64
N ASN A 133 15.58 1.88 7.15
CA ASN A 133 15.82 2.97 6.21
C ASN A 133 15.96 2.41 4.79
N PHE A 134 14.94 2.66 3.95
CA PHE A 134 14.87 2.12 2.59
C PHE A 134 15.26 3.15 1.51
N SER A 135 15.90 4.26 1.89
CA SER A 135 16.28 5.35 0.95
C SER A 135 17.10 4.86 -0.25
N GLN A 136 17.97 3.87 -0.06
CA GLN A 136 18.77 3.27 -1.14
C GLN A 136 17.93 2.40 -2.09
N SER A 137 16.79 1.89 -1.64
CA SER A 137 15.89 1.03 -2.41
C SER A 137 14.92 1.83 -3.29
N LYS A 138 14.61 3.09 -2.94
CA LYS A 138 13.63 3.93 -3.66
C LYS A 138 13.94 4.16 -5.14
N ASN A 139 15.22 4.17 -5.50
CA ASN A 139 15.70 4.41 -6.86
C ASN A 139 16.32 3.15 -7.51
N ALA A 140 16.22 1.99 -6.88
CA ALA A 140 16.88 0.77 -7.38
C ALA A 140 16.25 0.25 -8.68
N LEU A 141 15.02 0.66 -8.98
CA LEU A 141 14.27 0.24 -10.17
C LEU A 141 14.40 1.22 -11.35
N ILE A 142 15.59 1.83 -11.50
CA ILE A 142 15.96 2.58 -12.72
C ILE A 142 16.51 1.56 -13.73
N GLY A 143 15.59 0.73 -14.23
CA GLY A 143 15.75 -0.14 -15.38
C GLY A 143 14.35 -0.37 -15.94
N GLN A 144 14.15 -0.13 -17.23
CA GLN A 144 12.85 -0.38 -17.87
C GLN A 144 12.52 -1.87 -17.72
N LEU A 145 11.65 -2.20 -16.77
CA LEU A 145 11.07 -3.53 -16.70
C LEU A 145 10.45 -3.81 -18.07
N THR A 146 10.86 -4.91 -18.67
CA THR A 146 10.42 -5.26 -20.01
C THR A 146 9.22 -6.19 -19.89
N ALA A 147 8.11 -5.83 -20.56
CA ALA A 147 6.97 -6.72 -20.60
C ALA A 147 7.31 -8.02 -21.34
N LYS A 148 6.80 -9.13 -20.83
CA LYS A 148 6.87 -10.42 -21.51
C LYS A 148 5.75 -10.49 -22.53
N GLY A 149 6.08 -10.89 -23.75
CA GLY A 149 5.09 -11.16 -24.79
C GLY A 149 4.55 -9.90 -25.46
N THR A 150 3.55 -10.10 -26.32
CA THR A 150 2.94 -9.05 -27.16
C THR A 150 1.49 -8.76 -26.80
N ALA A 151 0.91 -9.47 -25.82
CA ALA A 151 -0.50 -9.27 -25.47
C ALA A 151 -0.66 -7.93 -24.71
N PRO A 152 -1.58 -7.04 -25.12
CA PRO A 152 -1.71 -5.70 -24.54
C PRO A 152 -1.92 -5.70 -23.01
N TRP A 153 -2.66 -6.69 -22.49
CA TRP A 153 -2.92 -6.81 -21.05
C TRP A 153 -1.64 -7.08 -20.23
N GLN A 154 -0.58 -7.67 -20.80
CA GLN A 154 0.66 -7.94 -20.08
C GLN A 154 1.39 -6.64 -19.73
N GLN A 155 1.43 -5.70 -20.67
CA GLN A 155 1.98 -4.36 -20.42
C GLN A 155 1.15 -3.63 -19.36
N GLN A 156 -0.18 -3.73 -19.42
CA GLN A 156 -1.04 -3.09 -18.43
C GLN A 156 -0.88 -3.68 -17.02
N VAL A 157 -0.78 -5.00 -16.90
CA VAL A 157 -0.46 -5.67 -15.63
C VAL A 157 0.88 -5.15 -15.11
N LEU A 158 1.91 -5.10 -15.95
CA LEU A 158 3.23 -4.60 -15.54
C LEU A 158 3.14 -3.16 -15.02
N GLU A 159 2.56 -2.24 -15.78
CA GLU A 159 2.49 -0.82 -15.42
C GLU A 159 1.67 -0.58 -14.14
N LYS A 160 0.46 -1.15 -14.06
CA LYS A 160 -0.44 -0.97 -12.92
C LYS A 160 0.15 -1.61 -11.66
N MET A 161 0.67 -2.83 -11.73
CA MET A 161 1.24 -3.51 -10.57
C MET A 161 2.54 -2.86 -10.09
N VAL A 162 3.40 -2.37 -10.99
CA VAL A 162 4.62 -1.62 -10.57
C VAL A 162 4.26 -0.33 -9.87
N ARG A 163 3.22 0.37 -10.36
CA ARG A 163 2.70 1.56 -9.70
C ARG A 163 2.15 1.22 -8.30
N LEU A 164 1.32 0.19 -8.20
CA LEU A 164 0.78 -0.29 -6.93
C LEU A 164 1.92 -0.60 -5.95
N ILE A 165 2.93 -1.39 -6.35
CA ILE A 165 4.07 -1.72 -5.47
C ILE A 165 4.75 -0.46 -4.93
N LYS A 166 4.96 0.58 -5.76
CA LYS A 166 5.55 1.85 -5.29
C LYS A 166 4.68 2.54 -4.24
N GLU A 167 3.37 2.55 -4.47
CA GLU A 167 2.40 3.16 -3.55
C GLU A 167 2.34 2.37 -2.24
N GLU A 168 2.28 1.03 -2.26
CA GLU A 168 2.26 0.21 -1.04
C GLU A 168 3.55 0.25 -0.24
N LEU A 169 4.72 0.26 -0.90
CA LEU A 169 5.98 0.45 -0.18
C LEU A 169 6.07 1.86 0.43
N HIS A 170 5.39 2.84 -0.16
CA HIS A 170 5.27 4.16 0.46
C HIS A 170 4.37 4.13 1.69
N HIS A 171 3.20 3.48 1.60
CA HIS A 171 2.29 3.29 2.74
C HIS A 171 2.98 2.53 3.87
N PHE A 172 3.69 1.44 3.56
CA PHE A 172 4.52 0.68 4.49
C PHE A 172 5.44 1.60 5.30
N GLU A 173 6.19 2.47 4.62
CA GLU A 173 7.11 3.41 5.27
C GLU A 173 6.39 4.44 6.14
N GLN A 174 5.20 4.88 5.74
CA GLN A 174 4.37 5.80 6.53
C GLN A 174 3.85 5.13 7.81
N VAL A 175 3.35 3.89 7.73
CA VAL A 175 2.93 3.11 8.91
C VAL A 175 4.11 2.84 9.83
N LEU A 176 5.28 2.47 9.28
CA LEU A 176 6.50 2.27 10.06
C LEU A 176 6.94 3.55 10.79
N ALA A 177 6.75 4.73 10.18
CA ALA A 177 7.02 6.00 10.84
C ALA A 177 6.10 6.22 12.05
N PHE A 178 4.80 5.85 11.95
CA PHE A 178 3.87 5.90 13.08
C PHE A 178 4.25 4.93 14.20
N ILE A 179 4.62 3.69 13.86
CA ILE A 179 5.11 2.69 14.82
C ILE A 179 6.30 3.25 15.62
N ARG A 180 7.28 3.85 14.92
CA ARG A 180 8.46 4.46 15.54
C ARG A 180 8.12 5.67 16.40
N GLN A 181 7.32 6.59 15.87
CA GLN A 181 6.93 7.82 16.58
C GLN A 181 6.20 7.51 17.89
N ARG A 182 5.39 6.45 17.89
CA ARG A 182 4.61 6.00 19.06
C ARG A 182 5.38 5.07 20.00
N GLY A 183 6.63 4.73 19.68
CA GLY A 183 7.44 3.82 20.49
C GLY A 183 6.86 2.40 20.55
N ILE A 184 6.12 1.99 19.51
CA ILE A 184 5.52 0.65 19.44
C ILE A 184 6.63 -0.37 19.18
N GLU A 185 6.73 -1.36 20.06
CA GLU A 185 7.66 -2.48 19.89
C GLU A 185 7.16 -3.43 18.81
N MET A 186 8.04 -3.82 17.89
CA MET A 186 7.73 -4.78 16.83
C MET A 186 7.54 -6.18 17.42
N GLN A 187 6.31 -6.69 17.36
CA GLN A 187 5.97 -8.03 17.83
C GLN A 187 5.62 -8.95 16.65
N PRO A 188 5.97 -10.25 16.74
CA PRO A 188 5.49 -11.23 15.77
C PRO A 188 3.97 -11.33 15.82
N LEU A 189 3.32 -11.28 14.66
CA LEU A 189 1.89 -11.51 14.51
C LEU A 189 1.65 -12.70 13.58
N SER A 190 0.83 -13.66 14.00
CA SER A 190 0.30 -14.70 13.10
C SER A 190 -0.63 -14.05 12.06
N ALA A 191 -0.76 -14.63 10.88
CA ALA A 191 -1.72 -14.13 9.89
C ALA A 191 -3.14 -14.60 10.22
N ALA A 192 -4.15 -13.74 10.03
CA ALA A 192 -5.55 -14.16 10.05
C ALA A 192 -5.91 -15.03 8.82
N GLY A 193 -7.06 -15.71 8.89
CA GLY A 193 -7.54 -16.63 7.86
C GLY A 193 -8.10 -15.97 6.60
N TYR A 194 -8.14 -14.64 6.51
CA TYR A 194 -8.84 -13.90 5.45
C TYR A 194 -8.28 -14.16 4.04
N ALA A 195 -7.04 -13.74 3.77
CA ALA A 195 -6.46 -13.86 2.42
C ALA A 195 -6.28 -15.33 2.02
N SER A 196 -5.85 -16.19 2.94
CA SER A 196 -5.74 -17.63 2.70
C SER A 196 -7.12 -18.26 2.44
N GLY A 197 -8.15 -17.80 3.15
CA GLY A 197 -9.55 -18.17 2.98
C GLY A 197 -10.02 -17.93 1.55
N LEU A 198 -9.83 -16.71 1.03
CA LEU A 198 -10.16 -16.35 -0.35
C LEU A 198 -9.36 -17.18 -1.36
N LEU A 199 -8.05 -17.32 -1.16
CA LEU A 199 -7.17 -18.03 -2.08
C LEU A 199 -7.48 -19.52 -2.22
N ARG A 200 -8.21 -20.15 -1.30
CA ARG A 200 -8.69 -21.54 -1.45
C ARG A 200 -9.69 -21.71 -2.58
N HIS A 201 -10.35 -20.64 -3.00
CA HIS A 201 -11.40 -20.69 -4.02
C HIS A 201 -10.92 -20.38 -5.43
N VAL A 202 -9.62 -20.11 -5.63
CA VAL A 202 -9.09 -19.81 -6.97
C VAL A 202 -9.15 -21.04 -7.87
N ARG A 203 -9.53 -20.82 -9.14
CA ARG A 203 -9.42 -21.83 -10.21
C ARG A 203 -7.95 -22.23 -10.41
N SER A 204 -7.71 -23.46 -10.84
CA SER A 204 -6.35 -24.00 -10.96
C SER A 204 -5.66 -23.73 -12.30
N ARG A 205 -6.41 -23.33 -13.34
CA ARG A 205 -5.92 -23.14 -14.71
C ARG A 205 -6.10 -21.70 -15.17
N ASP A 206 -5.14 -21.20 -15.94
CA ASP A 206 -5.22 -19.91 -16.61
C ASP A 206 -6.22 -19.95 -17.80
N PRO A 207 -6.90 -18.83 -18.14
CA PRO A 207 -6.79 -17.52 -17.50
C PRO A 207 -7.56 -17.40 -16.17
N GLY A 208 -8.41 -18.39 -15.84
CA GLY A 208 -9.28 -18.33 -14.65
C GLY A 208 -8.54 -18.15 -13.33
N LEU A 209 -7.37 -18.77 -13.16
CA LEU A 209 -6.50 -18.59 -12.00
C LEU A 209 -6.03 -17.13 -11.84
N LEU A 210 -5.58 -16.50 -12.93
CA LEU A 210 -5.15 -15.09 -12.92
C LEU A 210 -6.34 -14.17 -12.67
N VAL A 211 -7.45 -14.37 -13.37
CA VAL A 211 -8.69 -13.59 -13.19
C VAL A 211 -9.15 -13.66 -11.73
N ASP A 212 -9.20 -14.84 -11.12
CA ASP A 212 -9.62 -15.00 -9.72
C ASP A 212 -8.66 -14.29 -8.75
N LYS A 213 -7.34 -14.35 -9.00
CA LYS A 213 -6.36 -13.63 -8.18
C LYS A 213 -6.52 -12.12 -8.27
N LEU A 214 -6.85 -11.60 -9.44
CA LEU A 214 -7.09 -10.17 -9.64
C LEU A 214 -8.40 -9.74 -8.95
N ILE A 215 -9.48 -10.53 -9.06
CA ILE A 215 -10.73 -10.27 -8.33
C ILE A 215 -10.50 -10.30 -6.80
N ILE A 216 -9.72 -11.26 -6.30
CA ILE A 216 -9.35 -11.32 -4.88
C ILE A 216 -8.53 -10.10 -4.48
N GLY A 217 -7.59 -9.65 -5.32
CA GLY A 217 -6.89 -8.37 -5.13
C GLY A 217 -7.88 -7.23 -4.97
N ALA A 218 -8.83 -7.08 -5.90
CA ALA A 218 -9.87 -6.06 -5.83
C ALA A 218 -10.69 -6.11 -4.52
N LEU A 219 -11.04 -7.30 -4.03
CA LEU A 219 -11.76 -7.48 -2.76
C LEU A 219 -10.93 -7.04 -1.55
N ILE A 220 -9.64 -7.38 -1.51
CA ILE A 220 -8.74 -6.99 -0.43
C ILE A 220 -8.62 -5.46 -0.36
N GLU A 221 -8.33 -4.80 -1.48
CA GLU A 221 -8.20 -3.33 -1.55
C GLU A 221 -9.52 -2.62 -1.21
N ALA A 222 -10.65 -3.12 -1.72
CA ALA A 222 -11.96 -2.58 -1.41
C ALA A 222 -12.29 -2.70 0.09
N ARG A 223 -12.00 -3.85 0.71
CA ARG A 223 -12.18 -4.05 2.16
C ARG A 223 -11.25 -3.17 2.97
N SER A 224 -10.00 -3.01 2.56
CA SER A 224 -9.04 -2.10 3.18
C SER A 224 -9.60 -0.67 3.19
N CYS A 225 -10.04 -0.19 2.03
CA CYS A 225 -10.64 1.14 1.90
C CYS A 225 -11.85 1.33 2.82
N GLU A 226 -12.77 0.36 2.85
CA GLU A 226 -13.97 0.41 3.71
C GLU A 226 -13.60 0.41 5.20
N ARG A 227 -12.64 -0.42 5.62
CA ARG A 227 -12.14 -0.46 7.01
C ARG A 227 -11.43 0.82 7.41
N PHE A 228 -10.56 1.37 6.56
CA PHE A 228 -9.91 2.66 6.82
C PHE A 228 -10.94 3.75 7.03
N ALA A 229 -11.95 3.83 6.15
CA ALA A 229 -12.99 4.85 6.27
C ALA A 229 -13.87 4.67 7.50
N ALA A 230 -14.23 3.43 7.84
CA ALA A 230 -15.07 3.13 9.01
C ALA A 230 -14.33 3.33 10.34
N LEU A 231 -13.02 3.06 10.38
CA LEU A 231 -12.21 3.15 11.59
C LEU A 231 -11.66 4.56 11.83
N ALA A 232 -11.31 5.31 10.79
CA ALA A 232 -10.69 6.63 10.91
C ALA A 232 -11.38 7.59 11.91
N PRO A 233 -12.73 7.72 11.96
CA PRO A 233 -13.40 8.61 12.91
C PRO A 233 -13.26 8.22 14.38
N ARG A 234 -12.75 7.00 14.66
CA ARG A 234 -12.56 6.45 16.01
C ARG A 234 -11.11 6.55 16.50
N LEU A 235 -10.19 7.01 15.64
CA LEU A 235 -8.77 7.11 15.94
C LEU A 235 -8.39 8.52 16.39
N ASP A 236 -7.16 8.65 16.91
CA ASP A 236 -6.58 9.97 17.17
C ASP A 236 -6.48 10.81 15.88
N GLY A 237 -6.39 12.13 16.02
CA GLY A 237 -6.43 13.04 14.87
C GLY A 237 -5.33 12.80 13.83
N GLU A 238 -4.14 12.32 14.22
CA GLU A 238 -3.08 12.02 13.26
C GLU A 238 -3.42 10.77 12.44
N LEU A 239 -3.80 9.69 13.10
CA LEU A 239 -4.16 8.43 12.44
C LEU A 239 -5.44 8.55 11.63
N GLN A 240 -6.44 9.29 12.11
CA GLN A 240 -7.64 9.61 11.35
C GLN A 240 -7.29 10.26 10.01
N ARG A 241 -6.44 11.29 10.03
CA ARG A 241 -6.00 11.98 8.79
C ARG A 241 -5.22 11.05 7.88
N PHE A 242 -4.34 10.23 8.45
CA PHE A 242 -3.57 9.25 7.69
C PHE A 242 -4.48 8.23 7.00
N TYR A 243 -5.39 7.57 7.73
CA TYR A 243 -6.29 6.57 7.15
C TYR A 243 -7.22 7.17 6.08
N ILE A 244 -7.70 8.40 6.28
CA ILE A 244 -8.46 9.13 5.24
C ILE A 244 -7.59 9.39 4.00
N SER A 245 -6.30 9.69 4.17
CA SER A 245 -5.39 9.95 3.06
C SER A 245 -5.14 8.74 2.17
N LEU A 246 -5.26 7.52 2.71
CA LEU A 246 -5.10 6.26 1.96
C LEU A 246 -6.29 5.95 1.04
N LEU A 247 -7.50 6.44 1.36
CA LEU A 247 -8.73 6.00 0.69
C LEU A 247 -8.70 6.14 -0.85
N ARG A 248 -8.04 7.17 -1.37
CA ARG A 248 -7.95 7.41 -2.82
C ARG A 248 -7.01 6.44 -3.54
N SER A 249 -5.93 5.97 -2.90
CA SER A 249 -5.09 4.92 -3.49
C SER A 249 -5.81 3.58 -3.44
N GLU A 250 -6.35 3.21 -2.28
CA GLU A 250 -7.09 1.95 -2.11
C GLU A 250 -8.25 1.80 -3.10
N ALA A 251 -9.06 2.84 -3.27
CA ALA A 251 -10.16 2.83 -4.23
C ALA A 251 -9.67 2.67 -5.68
N ARG A 252 -8.52 3.25 -6.03
CA ARG A 252 -7.92 3.06 -7.36
C ARG A 252 -7.33 1.67 -7.52
N HIS A 253 -6.67 1.12 -6.51
CA HIS A 253 -6.12 -0.24 -6.56
C HIS A 253 -7.23 -1.26 -6.79
N TYR A 254 -8.33 -1.15 -6.03
CA TYR A 254 -9.55 -1.94 -6.24
C TYR A 254 -10.01 -1.87 -7.71
N GLN A 255 -10.15 -0.67 -8.26
CA GLN A 255 -10.61 -0.47 -9.65
C GLN A 255 -9.62 -1.03 -10.67
N ASP A 256 -8.33 -0.83 -10.45
CA ASP A 256 -7.27 -1.31 -11.34
C ASP A 256 -7.23 -2.84 -11.38
N TYR A 257 -7.36 -3.52 -10.23
CA TYR A 257 -7.47 -4.97 -10.17
C TYR A 257 -8.71 -5.50 -10.90
N LEU A 258 -9.87 -4.88 -10.68
CA LEU A 258 -11.12 -5.32 -11.30
C LEU A 258 -11.11 -5.11 -12.81
N GLN A 259 -10.56 -3.99 -13.29
CA GLN A 259 -10.38 -3.72 -14.71
C GLN A 259 -9.43 -4.74 -15.36
N LEU A 260 -8.29 -5.03 -14.74
CA LEU A 260 -7.36 -6.05 -15.24
C LEU A 260 -8.01 -7.44 -15.30
N ALA A 261 -8.83 -7.79 -14.32
CA ALA A 261 -9.57 -9.05 -14.33
C ALA A 261 -10.53 -9.12 -15.54
N ALA A 262 -11.25 -8.04 -15.82
CA ALA A 262 -12.18 -7.95 -16.94
C ALA A 262 -11.45 -8.00 -18.29
N ASP A 263 -10.33 -7.29 -18.43
CA ASP A 263 -9.55 -7.24 -19.68
C ASP A 263 -8.90 -8.58 -20.05
N ILE A 264 -8.59 -9.41 -19.05
CA ILE A 264 -7.95 -10.73 -19.23
C ILE A 264 -8.99 -11.84 -19.41
N SER A 265 -10.17 -11.69 -18.83
CA SER A 265 -11.20 -12.72 -18.86
C SER A 265 -11.82 -12.84 -20.26
N PRO A 266 -12.00 -14.07 -20.79
CA PRO A 266 -12.72 -14.28 -22.04
C PRO A 266 -14.25 -14.16 -21.89
N GLU A 267 -14.75 -14.15 -20.66
CA GLU A 267 -16.17 -14.12 -20.29
C GLU A 267 -16.44 -13.00 -19.26
N PRO A 268 -17.69 -12.50 -19.15
CA PRO A 268 -18.05 -11.55 -18.09
C PRO A 268 -17.68 -12.06 -16.70
N ILE A 269 -17.14 -11.19 -15.85
CA ILE A 269 -16.63 -11.60 -14.52
C ILE A 269 -17.67 -11.41 -13.40
N ASP A 270 -18.83 -10.81 -13.68
CA ASP A 270 -19.84 -10.41 -12.68
C ASP A 270 -20.27 -11.55 -11.76
N GLU A 271 -20.61 -12.71 -12.32
CA GLU A 271 -21.00 -13.88 -11.52
C GLU A 271 -19.85 -14.33 -10.62
N ARG A 272 -18.62 -14.31 -11.15
CA ARG A 272 -17.45 -14.74 -10.40
C ARG A 272 -17.10 -13.75 -9.27
N VAL A 273 -17.26 -12.46 -9.53
CA VAL A 273 -17.14 -11.40 -8.53
C VAL A 273 -18.16 -11.61 -7.42
N GLN A 274 -19.44 -11.84 -7.74
CA GLN A 274 -20.48 -12.09 -6.74
C GLN A 274 -20.17 -13.32 -5.87
N GLN A 275 -19.68 -14.41 -6.47
CA GLN A 275 -19.29 -15.62 -5.74
C GLN A 275 -18.16 -15.33 -4.74
N LEU A 276 -17.08 -14.67 -5.18
CA LEU A 276 -15.93 -14.36 -4.33
C LEU A 276 -16.25 -13.29 -3.28
N ALA A 277 -17.11 -12.33 -3.59
CA ALA A 277 -17.59 -11.32 -2.64
C ALA A 277 -18.49 -11.92 -1.55
N ALA A 278 -19.27 -12.96 -1.86
CA ALA A 278 -20.03 -13.70 -0.85
C ALA A 278 -19.11 -14.44 0.13
N ILE A 279 -18.08 -15.12 -0.39
CA ILE A 279 -17.05 -15.78 0.44
C ILE A 279 -16.28 -14.76 1.29
N GLU A 280 -15.94 -13.60 0.71
CA GLU A 280 -15.30 -12.50 1.45
C GLU A 280 -16.17 -12.04 2.62
N ALA A 281 -17.47 -11.84 2.40
CA ALA A 281 -18.38 -11.43 3.45
C ALA A 281 -18.50 -12.49 4.56
N GLU A 282 -18.52 -13.78 4.23
CA GLU A 282 -18.47 -14.86 5.23
C GLU A 282 -17.21 -14.74 6.10
N LEU A 283 -16.04 -14.51 5.50
CA LEU A 283 -14.76 -14.35 6.22
C LEU A 283 -14.72 -13.10 7.12
N ILE A 284 -15.42 -12.03 6.74
CA ILE A 284 -15.50 -10.78 7.52
C ILE A 284 -16.49 -10.90 8.69
N LEU A 285 -17.56 -11.68 8.50
CA LEU A 285 -18.64 -11.83 9.49
C LEU A 285 -18.38 -12.99 10.47
N GLN A 286 -17.61 -14.00 10.08
CA GLN A 286 -17.34 -15.15 10.93
C GLN A 286 -16.54 -14.76 12.19
N PRO A 287 -16.65 -15.55 13.27
CA PRO A 287 -15.73 -15.50 14.39
C PRO A 287 -14.27 -15.74 13.93
N ASP A 288 -13.31 -14.96 14.43
CA ASP A 288 -11.87 -15.14 14.27
C ASP A 288 -11.13 -15.07 15.62
N ALA A 289 -10.23 -16.03 15.89
CA ALA A 289 -9.42 -16.04 17.10
C ALA A 289 -8.33 -14.93 17.09
N GLU A 290 -7.92 -14.48 15.91
CA GLU A 290 -6.85 -13.51 15.73
C GLU A 290 -7.42 -12.14 15.35
N PHE A 291 -7.13 -11.10 16.14
CA PHE A 291 -7.46 -9.73 15.74
C PHE A 291 -6.43 -9.18 14.74
N ARG A 292 -6.83 -8.94 13.50
CA ARG A 292 -5.97 -8.40 12.41
C ARG A 292 -6.73 -7.38 11.58
N PHE A 293 -6.01 -6.66 10.73
CA PHE A 293 -6.60 -5.62 9.89
C PHE A 293 -7.70 -6.16 8.96
N HIS A 294 -7.60 -7.41 8.50
CA HIS A 294 -8.64 -8.09 7.72
C HIS A 294 -9.30 -9.28 8.44
N SER A 295 -9.12 -9.46 9.75
CA SER A 295 -9.74 -10.58 10.48
C SER A 295 -11.27 -10.51 10.46
N GLY A 296 -11.92 -11.65 10.73
CA GLY A 296 -13.33 -11.70 11.13
C GLY A 296 -13.59 -11.02 12.48
N VAL A 297 -14.75 -11.28 13.08
CA VAL A 297 -15.14 -10.75 14.40
C VAL A 297 -14.37 -11.50 15.48
N PRO A 298 -13.61 -10.83 16.37
CA PRO A 298 -12.87 -11.52 17.42
C PRO A 298 -13.75 -12.44 18.29
N ASP A 299 -13.41 -13.74 18.37
CA ASP A 299 -14.22 -14.79 19.02
C ASP A 299 -14.58 -14.45 20.47
N TYR A 300 -13.64 -13.85 21.20
CA TYR A 300 -13.77 -13.47 22.59
C TYR A 300 -14.76 -12.31 22.84
N LEU A 301 -15.31 -11.71 21.79
CA LEU A 301 -16.40 -10.72 21.87
C LEU A 301 -17.79 -11.33 21.67
N ILE A 302 -17.84 -12.57 21.17
CA ILE A 302 -19.09 -13.31 20.91
C ILE A 302 -19.41 -14.29 22.06
N ALA A 303 -18.42 -14.56 22.92
CA ALA A 303 -18.51 -15.44 24.08
C ALA A 303 -19.26 -14.85 25.27
#